data_AF-A0A0Q7WID9-F1
#
_entry.id   AF-A0A0Q7WID9-F1
#
_cell.length_a   1.000
_cell.length_b   1.000
_cell.length_c   1.000
_cell.angle_alpha   90.00
_cell.angle_beta   90.00
_cell.angle_gamma   90.00
#
_symmetry.space_group_name_H-M   'P 1'
#
loop_
_entity.id
_entity.type
_entity.pdbx_description
1 polymer ?
#
loop_
_entity_poly.entity_id
_entity_poly.type
_entity_poly.pdbx_seq_one_letter_code
_entity_poly.pdbx_strand_id
1 'polypeptide(L)'
;MFDTLLKNLDEQGRGVRAYDACARTARNNTVAHPDKAAAFLLIAIAAQRFVDAYDDQPLTVEKAGEEFDQIGSLITLLGDAYATGSAEQRIAALNTVAARLAATPKA
;
A
#
# COMPACT_ATOMS: atom_id res chain seq x y z
N MET A 1 -1.30 -9.01 9.23
CA MET A 1 -1.68 -7.75 9.92
C MET A 1 -2.05 -6.66 8.94
N PHE A 2 -1.13 -6.24 8.07
CA PHE A 2 -1.47 -5.39 6.92
C PHE A 2 -2.16 -6.19 5.80
N ASP A 3 -2.03 -7.51 5.82
CA ASP A 3 -2.65 -8.44 4.86
C ASP A 3 -4.18 -8.35 4.82
N THR A 4 -4.83 -7.83 5.87
CA THR A 4 -6.26 -7.54 5.82
C THR A 4 -6.59 -6.44 4.83
N LEU A 5 -5.71 -5.46 4.64
CA LEU A 5 -5.85 -4.44 3.60
C LEU A 5 -5.72 -5.07 2.21
N LEU A 6 -4.75 -5.97 2.02
CA LEU A 6 -4.55 -6.68 0.75
C LEU A 6 -5.72 -7.62 0.43
N LYS A 7 -6.20 -8.36 1.43
CA LYS A 7 -7.36 -9.24 1.31
C LYS A 7 -8.62 -8.44 0.95
N ASN A 8 -8.88 -7.33 1.63
CA ASN A 8 -10.02 -6.46 1.33
C ASN A 8 -9.92 -5.87 -0.08
N LEU A 9 -8.71 -5.53 -0.54
CA LEU A 9 -8.47 -5.03 -1.89
C LEU A 9 -8.79 -6.09 -2.95
N ASP A 10 -8.40 -7.34 -2.70
CA ASP A 10 -8.67 -8.49 -3.56
C ASP A 10 -10.17 -8.81 -3.63
N GLU A 11 -10.83 -8.89 -2.47
CA GLU A 11 -12.27 -9.20 -2.35
C GLU A 11 -13.16 -8.13 -3.00
N GLN A 12 -12.71 -6.87 -3.06
CA GLN A 12 -13.42 -5.78 -3.72
C GLN A 12 -13.10 -5.67 -5.22
N GLY A 13 -12.46 -6.69 -5.80
CA GLY A 13 -12.23 -6.80 -7.24
C GLY A 13 -11.11 -5.91 -7.78
N ARG A 14 -10.23 -5.41 -6.91
CA ARG A 14 -9.01 -4.65 -7.29
C ARG A 14 -9.28 -3.40 -8.14
N GLY A 15 -10.51 -2.89 -8.12
CA GLY A 15 -10.91 -1.68 -8.85
C GLY A 15 -10.61 -0.40 -8.08
N VAL A 16 -10.78 0.76 -8.72
CA VAL A 16 -10.44 2.08 -8.13
C VAL A 16 -11.11 2.33 -6.77
N ARG A 17 -12.37 1.89 -6.61
CA ARG A 17 -13.10 2.01 -5.34
C ARG A 17 -12.49 1.18 -4.23
N ALA A 18 -11.93 0.02 -4.56
CA ALA A 18 -11.23 -0.83 -3.61
C ALA A 18 -9.94 -0.16 -3.12
N TYR A 19 -9.19 0.47 -4.03
CA TYR A 19 -7.98 1.22 -3.70
C TYR A 19 -8.29 2.46 -2.85
N ASP A 20 -9.34 3.21 -3.17
CA ASP A 20 -9.81 4.34 -2.35
C ASP A 20 -10.22 3.88 -0.94
N ALA A 21 -10.99 2.79 -0.83
CA ALA A 21 -11.34 2.19 0.46
C ALA A 21 -10.11 1.71 1.26
N CYS A 22 -9.13 1.11 0.58
CA CYS A 22 -7.86 0.70 1.17
C CYS A 22 -7.09 1.92 1.71
N ALA A 23 -6.97 2.99 0.92
CA ALA A 23 -6.30 4.22 1.31
C ALA A 23 -6.96 4.86 2.55
N ARG A 24 -8.29 4.95 2.58
CA ARG A 24 -9.05 5.45 3.74
C ARG A 24 -8.83 4.58 4.99
N THR A 25 -8.91 3.26 4.84
CA THR A 25 -8.71 2.33 5.96
C THR A 25 -7.29 2.43 6.53
N ALA A 26 -6.28 2.52 5.66
CA ALA A 26 -4.90 2.71 6.06
C ALA A 26 -4.68 4.06 6.77
N ARG A 27 -5.29 5.16 6.30
CA ARG A 27 -5.25 6.47 6.99
C ARG A 27 -5.88 6.40 8.38
N ASN A 28 -7.03 5.74 8.53
CA ASN A 28 -7.65 5.57 9.85
C ASN A 28 -6.74 4.80 10.82
N ASN A 29 -6.12 3.72 10.33
CA ASN A 29 -5.18 2.94 11.13
C ASN A 29 -3.89 3.69 11.48
N THR A 30 -3.48 4.67 10.65
CA THR A 30 -2.33 5.53 10.95
C THR A 30 -2.55 6.30 12.26
N VAL A 31 -3.77 6.79 12.49
CA VAL A 31 -4.13 7.52 13.73
C VAL A 31 -4.31 6.55 14.91
N ALA A 32 -4.88 5.37 14.67
CA ALA A 32 -5.21 4.41 15.71
C ALA A 32 -4.00 3.62 16.25
N HIS A 33 -2.91 3.49 15.46
CA HIS A 33 -1.75 2.66 15.79
C HIS A 33 -0.43 3.43 15.65
N PRO A 34 -0.05 4.25 16.64
CA PRO A 34 1.14 5.11 16.57
C PRO A 34 2.45 4.33 16.33
N ASP A 35 2.55 3.11 16.83
CA ASP A 35 3.71 2.21 16.66
C ASP A 35 3.90 1.72 15.22
N LYS A 36 2.85 1.79 14.40
CA LYS A 36 2.80 1.33 13.01
C LYS A 36 2.39 2.43 12.03
N ALA A 37 2.26 3.67 12.51
CA ALA A 37 1.69 4.77 11.77
C ALA A 37 2.41 5.02 10.43
N ALA A 38 3.74 4.97 10.44
CA ALA A 38 4.53 5.14 9.22
C ALA A 38 4.23 4.08 8.15
N ALA A 39 4.08 2.80 8.54
CA ALA A 39 3.76 1.72 7.61
C ALA A 39 2.35 1.91 7.01
N PHE A 40 1.36 2.22 7.86
CA PHE A 40 0.00 2.50 7.39
C PHE A 40 -0.05 3.71 6.45
N LEU A 41 0.70 4.78 6.74
CA LEU A 41 0.74 5.96 5.89
C LEU A 41 1.35 5.65 4.52
N LEU A 42 2.42 4.87 4.47
CA LEU A 42 3.04 4.46 3.20
C LEU A 42 2.08 3.60 2.36
N ILE A 43 1.34 2.68 2.98
CA ILE A 43 0.30 1.90 2.28
C ILE A 43 -0.81 2.81 1.75
N ALA A 44 -1.25 3.79 2.55
CA ALA A 44 -2.26 4.76 2.12
C ALA A 44 -1.80 5.58 0.90
N ILE A 45 -0.54 6.01 0.89
CA ILE A 45 0.06 6.73 -0.24
C ILE A 45 0.10 5.83 -1.47
N ALA A 46 0.57 4.58 -1.33
CA ALA A 46 0.61 3.62 -2.44
C ALA A 46 -0.79 3.40 -3.06
N ALA A 47 -1.80 3.17 -2.22
CA ALA A 47 -3.17 2.98 -2.68
C ALA A 47 -3.77 4.23 -3.33
N GLN A 48 -3.50 5.42 -2.77
CA GLN A 48 -4.00 6.67 -3.34
C GLN A 48 -3.42 6.95 -4.73
N ARG A 49 -2.14 6.62 -4.97
CA ARG A 49 -1.52 6.83 -6.29
C ARG A 49 -2.22 6.05 -7.39
N PHE A 50 -2.71 4.84 -7.09
CA PHE A 50 -3.51 4.09 -8.06
C PHE A 50 -4.82 4.81 -8.40
N VAL A 51 -5.49 5.37 -7.38
CA VAL A 51 -6.72 6.14 -7.59
C VAL A 51 -6.44 7.36 -8.46
N ASP A 52 -5.40 8.12 -8.12
CA ASP A 52 -5.02 9.32 -8.86
C ASP A 52 -4.67 8.98 -10.33
N ALA A 53 -3.91 7.91 -10.57
CA ALA A 53 -3.55 7.47 -11.92
C ALA A 53 -4.77 7.01 -12.75
N TYR A 54 -5.74 6.35 -12.11
CA TYR A 54 -6.97 5.91 -12.76
C TYR A 54 -7.92 7.08 -13.07
N ASP A 55 -7.96 8.09 -12.20
CA ASP A 55 -8.76 9.31 -12.42
C ASP A 55 -8.22 10.15 -13.59
N ASP A 56 -6.90 10.18 -13.78
CA ASP A 56 -6.27 10.86 -14.92
C ASP A 56 -6.52 10.11 -16.24
N GLN A 57 -6.33 8.78 -16.27
CA GLN A 57 -6.66 7.92 -17.42
C GLN A 57 -7.08 6.51 -16.98
N PRO A 58 -8.14 5.91 -17.57
CA PRO A 58 -8.48 4.52 -17.31
C PRO A 58 -7.31 3.59 -17.62
N LEU A 59 -6.85 2.85 -16.61
CA LEU A 59 -5.75 1.88 -16.75
C LEU A 59 -6.21 0.63 -17.53
N THR A 60 -5.31 0.03 -18.30
CA THR A 60 -5.56 -1.29 -18.90
C THR A 60 -5.59 -2.37 -17.81
N VAL A 61 -6.18 -3.52 -18.13
CA VAL A 61 -6.25 -4.65 -17.20
C VAL A 61 -4.85 -5.14 -16.82
N GLU A 62 -3.90 -5.17 -17.78
CA GLU A 62 -2.52 -5.53 -17.47
C GLU A 62 -1.90 -4.54 -16.48
N LYS A 63 -2.09 -3.24 -16.72
CA LYS A 63 -1.49 -2.22 -15.87
C LYS A 63 -2.08 -2.24 -14.46
N ALA A 64 -3.38 -2.47 -14.34
CA ALA A 64 -4.04 -2.65 -13.04
C ALA A 64 -3.53 -3.90 -12.29
N GLY A 65 -3.20 -4.97 -13.01
CA GLY A 65 -2.57 -6.17 -12.45
C GLY A 65 -1.16 -5.89 -11.90
N GLU A 66 -0.32 -5.19 -12.67
CA GLU A 66 1.02 -4.79 -12.23
C GLU A 66 0.98 -3.93 -10.96
N GLU A 67 0.04 -2.99 -10.88
CA GLU A 67 -0.13 -2.14 -9.69
C GLU A 67 -0.58 -2.95 -8.47
N PHE A 68 -1.43 -3.97 -8.68
CA PHE A 68 -1.82 -4.88 -7.60
C PHE A 68 -0.65 -5.71 -7.07
N ASP A 69 0.19 -6.22 -7.96
CA ASP A 69 1.39 -6.97 -7.57
C ASP A 69 2.38 -6.05 -6.83
N GLN A 70 2.54 -4.81 -7.29
CA GLN A 70 3.36 -3.82 -6.62
C GLN A 70 2.86 -3.52 -5.21
N ILE A 71 1.60 -3.13 -5.04
CA ILE A 71 1.06 -2.81 -3.70
C ILE A 71 1.06 -4.04 -2.79
N GLY A 72 0.77 -5.22 -3.33
CA GLY A 72 0.88 -6.49 -2.61
C GLY A 72 2.29 -6.72 -2.08
N SER A 73 3.31 -6.53 -2.92
CA SER A 73 4.71 -6.68 -2.50
C SER A 73 5.11 -5.73 -1.37
N LEU A 74 4.61 -4.49 -1.38
CA LEU A 74 4.89 -3.50 -0.33
C LEU A 74 4.20 -3.88 0.98
N ILE A 75 2.93 -4.30 0.90
CA ILE A 75 2.15 -4.73 2.06
C ILE A 75 2.78 -5.96 2.71
N THR A 76 3.18 -6.96 1.93
CA THR A 76 3.86 -8.16 2.44
C THR A 76 5.20 -7.82 3.09
N LEU A 77 6.03 -7.00 2.45
CA LEU A 77 7.32 -6.57 3.01
C LEU A 77 7.16 -5.90 4.38
N LEU A 78 6.17 -5.00 4.52
CA LEU A 78 5.85 -4.38 5.80
C LEU A 78 5.25 -5.39 6.79
N GLY A 79 4.41 -6.31 6.32
CA GLY A 79 3.80 -7.38 7.11
C GLY A 79 4.87 -8.23 7.79
N ASP A 80 5.82 -8.73 7.02
CA ASP A 80 6.90 -9.59 7.50
C ASP A 80 7.79 -8.86 8.51
N ALA A 81 8.18 -7.62 8.19
CA ALA A 81 9.04 -6.81 9.06
C ALA A 81 8.38 -6.50 10.41
N TYR A 82 7.06 -6.31 10.46
CA TYR A 82 6.34 -6.04 11.71
C TYR A 82 5.91 -7.31 12.46
N ALA A 83 5.79 -8.45 11.79
CA ALA A 83 5.38 -9.71 12.42
C ALA A 83 6.51 -10.35 13.23
N THR A 84 7.73 -10.42 12.67
CA THR A 84 8.85 -11.14 13.26
C THR A 84 10.14 -10.33 13.32
N GLY A 85 10.16 -9.13 12.72
CA GLY A 85 11.37 -8.36 12.54
C GLY A 85 11.79 -7.50 13.75
N SER A 86 13.11 -7.29 13.86
CA SER A 86 13.73 -6.34 14.78
C SER A 86 13.35 -4.88 14.46
N ALA A 87 13.67 -3.96 15.37
CA ALA A 87 13.49 -2.53 15.11
C ALA A 87 14.27 -2.06 13.86
N GLU A 88 15.50 -2.55 13.63
CA GLU A 88 16.25 -2.21 12.43
C GLU A 88 15.56 -2.76 11.16
N GLN A 89 15.03 -3.98 11.21
CA GLN A 89 14.35 -4.59 10.07
C GLN A 89 13.06 -3.83 9.70
N ARG A 90 12.32 -3.32 10.70
CA ARG A 90 11.15 -2.45 10.48
C ARG A 90 11.54 -1.14 9.82
N ILE A 91 12.60 -0.49 10.30
CA ILE A 91 13.10 0.76 9.69
C ILE A 91 13.60 0.51 8.27
N ALA A 92 14.33 -0.57 8.04
CA ALA A 92 14.81 -0.95 6.71
C ALA A 92 13.65 -1.18 5.73
N ALA A 93 12.58 -1.87 6.18
CA ALA A 93 11.38 -2.08 5.37
C ALA A 93 10.66 -0.76 5.05
N LEU A 94 10.49 0.13 6.03
CA LEU A 94 9.91 1.47 5.82
C LEU A 94 10.70 2.27 4.77
N ASN A 95 12.03 2.30 4.92
CA ASN A 95 12.91 3.02 3.99
C ASN A 95 12.84 2.42 2.58
N THR A 96 12.79 1.09 2.47
CA THR A 96 12.69 0.40 1.18
C THR A 96 11.37 0.73 0.49
N VAL A 97 10.25 0.68 1.22
CA VAL A 97 8.93 1.04 0.66
C VAL A 97 8.89 2.50 0.25
N ALA A 98 9.38 3.41 1.10
CA ALA A 98 9.41 4.84 0.80
C ALA A 98 10.26 5.14 -0.45
N ALA A 99 11.43 4.52 -0.58
CA ALA A 99 12.30 4.68 -1.75
C ALA A 99 11.62 4.16 -3.03
N ARG A 100 10.94 3.01 -2.97
CA ARG A 100 10.18 2.47 -4.12
C ARG A 100 9.08 3.44 -4.54
N LEU A 101 8.29 3.95 -3.59
CA LEU A 101 7.24 4.93 -3.89
C LEU A 101 7.83 6.22 -4.48
N ALA A 102 8.96 6.70 -3.97
CA ALA A 102 9.60 7.90 -4.53
C ALA A 102 10.17 7.69 -5.94
N ALA A 103 10.63 6.48 -6.27
CA ALA A 103 11.26 6.16 -7.54
C ALA A 103 10.26 5.95 -8.70
N THR A 104 9.03 5.50 -8.41
CA THR A 104 8.00 5.37 -9.45
C THR A 104 7.55 6.77 -9.87
N PRO A 105 7.68 7.18 -11.14
CA PRO A 105 7.22 8.49 -11.58
C PRO A 105 5.71 8.64 -11.35
N LYS A 106 5.25 9.88 -11.13
CA LYS A 106 3.82 10.20 -11.24
C LYS A 106 3.41 9.90 -12.69
N ALA A 107 2.40 9.07 -12.88
CA ALA A 107 1.79 8.83 -14.20
C ALA A 107 1.26 10.15 -14.78
#